data_AF-A0A656Z4H2-F1
#
_entry.id   AF-A0A656Z4H2-F1
#
_cell.length_a   1.000
_cell.length_b   1.000
_cell.length_c   1.000
_cell.angle_alpha   90.00
_cell.angle_beta   90.00
_cell.angle_gamma   90.00
#
_symmetry.space_group_name_H-M   'P 1'
#
loop_
_entity.id
_entity.type
_entity.pdbx_description
1 polymer ?
#
loop_
_entity_poly.entity_id
_entity_poly.type
_entity_poly.pdbx_seq_one_letter_code
_entity_poly.pdbx_strand_id
1 'polypeptide(L)'
;RRRVWLSFKTKPLRGWHVQQLRRIALASKVEEDGLLYTDSDTAFVKPFDCSTLWQGDKLRLFYRPNALANPEWPEHPVWAENAGKLLGVKNGKSALNDYIGQLVSWRRDSVVGMCERIEKHTGQHWVAAIGNVRRFSECFIYGHYVDDVLEGAGHFHDTHDLCRMQWFAPPPSEEEFRTFIAEMEPYQVAIGMQSFLSLSVNDIRRIIGA
;
A
#
# COMPACT_ATOMS: atom_id res chain seq x y z
N ARG A 1 -11.80 21.50 -6.70
CA ARG A 1 -11.44 20.17 -6.13
C ARG A 1 -12.69 19.54 -5.51
N ARG A 2 -13.20 18.42 -6.05
CA ARG A 2 -14.31 17.67 -5.41
C ARG A 2 -13.80 17.06 -4.10
N ARG A 3 -14.32 17.52 -2.95
CA ARG A 3 -13.95 17.02 -1.62
C ARG A 3 -14.69 15.72 -1.25
N VAL A 4 -15.82 15.49 -1.92
CA VAL A 4 -16.68 14.32 -1.74
C VAL A 4 -17.12 13.81 -3.11
N TRP A 5 -17.13 12.49 -3.26
CA TRP A 5 -17.63 11.76 -4.43
C TRP A 5 -18.93 11.08 -4.06
N LEU A 6 -20.01 11.45 -4.75
CA LEU A 6 -21.35 10.93 -4.52
C LEU A 6 -21.71 9.92 -5.60
N SER A 7 -22.41 8.85 -5.20
CA SER A 7 -22.89 7.78 -6.06
C SER A 7 -24.10 7.13 -5.41
N PHE A 8 -25.00 6.58 -6.22
CA PHE A 8 -26.10 5.74 -5.70
C PHE A 8 -25.65 4.32 -5.33
N LYS A 9 -24.41 3.93 -5.71
CA LYS A 9 -23.86 2.58 -5.49
C LYS A 9 -22.89 2.47 -4.33
N THR A 10 -22.41 3.60 -3.79
CA THR A 10 -21.45 3.65 -2.69
C THR A 10 -21.89 4.67 -1.64
N LYS A 11 -21.39 4.54 -0.41
CA LYS A 11 -21.39 5.66 0.53
C LYS A 11 -20.60 6.86 -0.03
N PRO A 12 -20.81 8.09 0.49
CA PRO A 12 -19.99 9.24 0.11
C PRO A 12 -18.50 8.99 0.38
N LEU A 13 -17.69 9.05 -0.69
CA LEU A 13 -16.26 8.81 -0.63
C LEU A 13 -15.47 10.14 -0.62
N ARG A 14 -14.31 10.12 0.01
CA ARG A 14 -13.32 11.23 -0.05
C ARG A 14 -12.26 10.95 -1.10
N GLY A 15 -11.49 11.97 -1.47
CA GLY A 15 -10.42 11.85 -2.48
C GLY A 15 -9.46 10.69 -2.24
N TRP A 16 -9.02 10.47 -0.99
CA TRP A 16 -8.13 9.35 -0.64
C TRP A 16 -8.77 7.98 -0.91
N HIS A 17 -10.06 7.78 -0.61
CA HIS A 17 -10.74 6.51 -0.93
C HIS A 17 -10.72 6.25 -2.44
N VAL A 18 -10.94 7.28 -3.25
CA VAL A 18 -10.95 7.15 -4.72
C VAL A 18 -9.53 6.86 -5.25
N GLN A 19 -8.48 7.38 -4.61
CA GLN A 19 -7.09 7.05 -4.99
C GLN A 19 -6.81 5.56 -4.82
N GLN A 20 -7.22 4.97 -3.68
CA GLN A 20 -7.08 3.54 -3.42
C GLN A 20 -7.85 2.69 -4.44
N LEU A 21 -9.10 3.06 -4.76
CA LEU A 21 -9.88 2.37 -5.80
C LEU A 21 -9.22 2.48 -7.19
N ARG A 22 -8.58 3.62 -7.51
CA ARG A 22 -7.87 3.78 -8.78
C ARG A 22 -6.63 2.89 -8.88
N ARG A 23 -5.91 2.65 -7.78
CA ARG A 23 -4.80 1.69 -7.74
C ARG A 23 -5.29 0.30 -8.13
N ILE A 24 -6.34 -0.19 -7.46
CA ILE A 24 -6.94 -1.50 -7.79
C ILE A 24 -7.41 -1.56 -9.25
N ALA A 25 -8.10 -0.52 -9.73
CA ALA A 25 -8.62 -0.49 -11.10
C ALA A 25 -7.51 -0.52 -12.18
N LEU A 26 -6.31 -0.03 -11.88
CA LEU A 26 -5.19 0.02 -12.82
C LEU A 26 -4.82 -1.37 -13.34
N ALA A 27 -4.88 -2.41 -12.49
CA ALA A 27 -4.56 -3.79 -12.88
C ALA A 27 -5.40 -4.31 -14.07
N SER A 28 -6.62 -3.79 -14.25
CA SER A 28 -7.49 -4.13 -15.38
C SER A 28 -7.18 -3.35 -16.67
N LYS A 29 -6.21 -2.43 -16.66
CA LYS A 29 -5.94 -1.46 -17.73
C LYS A 29 -4.53 -1.50 -18.28
N VAL A 30 -3.65 -2.27 -17.67
CA VAL A 30 -2.23 -2.38 -18.04
C VAL A 30 -1.92 -3.83 -18.36
N GLU A 31 -0.80 -4.11 -19.03
CA GLU A 31 -0.46 -5.48 -19.48
C GLU A 31 0.60 -6.15 -18.59
N GLU A 32 1.35 -5.35 -17.84
CA GLU A 32 2.46 -5.74 -16.99
C GLU A 32 2.03 -6.67 -15.84
N ASP A 33 2.85 -7.69 -15.57
CA ASP A 33 2.56 -8.71 -14.55
C ASP A 33 2.66 -8.18 -13.12
N GLY A 34 3.49 -7.15 -12.90
CA GLY A 34 3.75 -6.54 -11.60
C GLY A 34 3.50 -5.04 -11.61
N LEU A 35 2.89 -4.54 -10.54
CA LEU A 35 2.55 -3.14 -10.33
C LEU A 35 3.28 -2.65 -9.09
N LEU A 36 4.10 -1.60 -9.23
CA LEU A 36 4.75 -0.93 -8.10
C LEU A 36 4.04 0.38 -7.82
N TYR A 37 3.45 0.50 -6.64
CA TYR A 37 2.81 1.74 -6.20
C TYR A 37 3.74 2.52 -5.29
N THR A 38 3.82 3.81 -5.57
CA THR A 38 4.48 4.81 -4.75
C THR A 38 3.57 6.02 -4.60
N ASP A 39 3.65 6.69 -3.46
CA ASP A 39 3.00 7.99 -3.26
C ASP A 39 3.88 9.10 -3.88
N SER A 40 3.28 10.27 -4.10
CA SER A 40 3.95 11.41 -4.75
C SER A 40 5.00 12.08 -3.86
N ASP A 41 5.03 11.73 -2.58
CA ASP A 41 5.93 12.27 -1.58
C ASP A 41 7.11 11.32 -1.29
N THR A 42 7.39 10.41 -2.24
CA THR A 42 8.55 9.51 -2.25
C THR A 42 9.66 10.01 -3.18
N ALA A 43 10.91 9.87 -2.73
CA ALA A 43 12.10 10.08 -3.54
C ALA A 43 12.99 8.82 -3.51
N PHE A 44 13.39 8.34 -4.67
CA PHE A 44 14.42 7.31 -4.80
C PHE A 44 15.80 7.96 -4.65
N VAL A 45 16.60 7.45 -3.72
CA VAL A 45 17.94 7.98 -3.40
C VAL A 45 19.04 6.94 -3.65
N LYS A 46 18.66 5.72 -4.04
CA LYS A 46 19.56 4.69 -4.57
C LYS A 46 18.95 4.11 -5.86
N PRO A 47 19.78 3.56 -6.77
CA PRO A 47 19.27 2.79 -7.91
C PRO A 47 18.35 1.66 -7.45
N PHE A 48 17.26 1.43 -8.18
CA PHE A 48 16.31 0.37 -7.87
C PHE A 48 15.96 -0.41 -9.13
N ASP A 49 16.29 -1.70 -9.13
CA ASP A 49 15.91 -2.63 -10.16
C ASP A 49 14.62 -3.36 -9.75
N CYS A 50 13.53 -3.12 -10.47
CA CYS A 50 12.24 -3.76 -10.22
C CYS A 50 12.29 -5.30 -10.35
N SER A 51 13.29 -5.86 -11.03
CA SER A 51 13.46 -7.32 -11.10
C SER A 51 13.73 -7.94 -9.72
N THR A 52 14.27 -7.17 -8.77
CA THR A 52 14.51 -7.60 -7.38
C THR A 52 13.24 -7.85 -6.58
N LEU A 53 12.08 -7.38 -7.06
CA LEU A 53 10.77 -7.68 -6.49
C LEU A 53 10.29 -9.10 -6.83
N TRP A 54 11.01 -9.83 -7.68
CA TRP A 54 10.63 -11.16 -8.13
C TRP A 54 11.62 -12.22 -7.63
N GLN A 55 11.08 -13.39 -7.28
CA GLN A 55 11.81 -14.63 -7.06
C GLN A 55 11.22 -15.71 -7.97
N GLY A 56 11.80 -15.86 -9.16
CA GLY A 56 11.18 -16.68 -10.21
C GLY A 56 9.85 -16.06 -10.65
N ASP A 57 8.76 -16.82 -10.54
CA ASP A 57 7.39 -16.40 -10.85
C ASP A 57 6.64 -15.75 -9.68
N LYS A 58 7.31 -15.63 -8.53
CA LYS A 58 6.73 -15.08 -7.30
C LYS A 58 7.05 -13.60 -7.15
N LEU A 59 6.02 -12.79 -7.00
CA LEU A 59 6.18 -11.37 -6.69
C LEU A 59 6.23 -11.16 -5.17
N ARG A 60 7.06 -10.21 -4.74
CA ARG A 60 7.16 -9.77 -3.35
C ARG A 60 5.80 -9.32 -2.79
N LEU A 61 5.41 -9.90 -1.67
CA LEU A 61 4.38 -9.39 -0.77
C LEU A 61 5.05 -8.77 0.46
N PHE A 62 4.97 -7.45 0.58
CA PHE A 62 5.39 -6.77 1.81
C PHE A 62 4.39 -7.00 2.94
N TYR A 63 4.89 -7.32 4.12
CA TYR A 63 4.07 -7.38 5.33
C TYR A 63 4.91 -7.17 6.60
N ARG A 64 4.26 -6.74 7.67
CA ARG A 64 4.81 -6.73 9.03
C ARG A 64 4.05 -7.76 9.87
N PRO A 65 4.68 -8.87 10.26
CA PRO A 65 4.01 -9.93 10.99
C PRO A 65 3.59 -9.46 12.38
N ASN A 66 2.37 -9.81 12.80
CA ASN A 66 1.80 -9.50 14.12
C ASN A 66 1.74 -8.02 14.51
N ALA A 67 1.91 -7.09 13.56
CA ALA A 67 1.90 -5.65 13.84
C ALA A 67 0.57 -5.15 14.42
N LEU A 68 -0.54 -5.85 14.18
CA LEU A 68 -1.84 -5.49 14.74
C LEU A 68 -2.10 -6.06 16.14
N ALA A 69 -1.18 -6.85 16.70
CA ALA A 69 -1.27 -7.28 18.10
C ALA A 69 -1.09 -6.09 19.08
N ASN A 70 -0.30 -5.09 18.67
CA ASN A 70 -0.17 -3.81 19.34
C ASN A 70 -0.16 -2.70 18.27
N PRO A 71 -1.34 -2.33 17.73
CA PRO A 71 -1.42 -1.50 16.54
C PRO A 71 -0.96 -0.09 16.84
N GLU A 72 -0.01 0.41 16.04
CA GLU A 72 0.41 1.82 16.08
C GLU A 72 -0.76 2.76 15.74
N TRP A 73 -1.62 2.34 14.80
CA TRP A 73 -2.75 3.11 14.30
C TRP A 73 -4.08 2.40 14.58
N PRO A 74 -5.04 3.05 15.26
CA PRO A 74 -6.32 2.44 15.65
C PRO A 74 -7.21 2.08 14.45
N GLU A 75 -6.97 2.66 13.27
CA GLU A 75 -7.70 2.35 12.05
C GLU A 75 -7.31 1.00 11.44
N HIS A 76 -6.06 0.55 11.60
CA HIS A 76 -5.53 -0.61 10.90
C HIS A 76 -6.30 -1.91 11.25
N PRO A 77 -6.59 -2.22 12.52
CA PRO A 77 -7.41 -3.39 12.85
C PRO A 77 -8.79 -3.35 12.20
N VAL A 78 -9.40 -2.16 12.08
CA VAL A 78 -10.72 -2.03 11.43
C VAL A 78 -10.62 -2.23 9.92
N TRP A 79 -9.54 -1.77 9.29
CA TRP A 79 -9.30 -2.00 7.87
C TRP A 79 -9.04 -3.47 7.57
N ALA A 80 -8.25 -4.15 8.40
CA ALA A 80 -7.99 -5.60 8.32
C ALA A 80 -9.28 -6.42 8.48
N GLU A 81 -10.09 -6.12 9.51
CA GLU A 81 -11.37 -6.79 9.74
C GLU A 81 -12.32 -6.63 8.54
N ASN A 82 -12.38 -5.42 7.98
CA ASN A 82 -13.21 -5.14 6.82
C ASN A 82 -12.68 -5.79 5.53
N ALA A 83 -11.37 -5.94 5.37
CA ALA A 83 -10.78 -6.72 4.29
C ALA A 83 -11.24 -8.18 4.37
N GLY A 84 -11.16 -8.79 5.55
CA GLY A 84 -11.67 -10.15 5.79
C GLY A 84 -13.17 -10.28 5.43
N LYS A 85 -14.01 -9.32 5.85
CA LYS A 85 -15.44 -9.29 5.49
C LYS A 85 -15.68 -9.19 3.98
N LEU A 86 -14.93 -8.33 3.27
CA LEU A 86 -15.06 -8.16 1.82
C LEU A 86 -14.67 -9.43 1.05
N LEU A 87 -13.69 -10.18 1.57
CA LEU A 87 -13.17 -11.39 0.95
C LEU A 87 -13.92 -12.66 1.40
N GLY A 88 -14.83 -12.56 2.37
CA GLY A 88 -15.53 -13.69 2.96
C GLY A 88 -14.61 -14.63 3.74
N VAL A 89 -13.58 -14.07 4.38
CA VAL A 89 -12.62 -14.78 5.21
C VAL A 89 -13.00 -14.59 6.68
N LYS A 90 -13.05 -15.68 7.45
CA LYS A 90 -13.24 -15.67 8.90
C LYS A 90 -12.01 -16.28 9.56
N ASN A 91 -11.48 -15.62 10.58
CA ASN A 91 -10.29 -16.08 11.32
C ASN A 91 -9.07 -16.38 10.42
N GLY A 92 -8.82 -15.49 9.44
CA GLY A 92 -7.67 -15.62 8.53
C GLY A 92 -6.35 -15.64 9.29
N LYS A 93 -5.35 -16.36 8.74
CA LYS A 93 -4.00 -16.44 9.31
C LYS A 93 -3.33 -15.06 9.32
N SER A 94 -3.73 -14.20 8.38
CA SER A 94 -3.23 -12.83 8.25
C SER A 94 -3.83 -11.81 9.21
N ALA A 95 -4.77 -12.20 10.09
CA ALA A 95 -5.57 -11.24 10.87
C ALA A 95 -4.75 -10.23 11.71
N LEU A 96 -3.51 -10.58 12.07
CA LEU A 96 -2.61 -9.71 12.83
C LEU A 96 -1.49 -9.06 12.00
N ASN A 97 -1.41 -9.36 10.70
CA ASN A 97 -0.40 -8.80 9.82
C ASN A 97 -0.79 -7.41 9.35
N ASP A 98 0.21 -6.56 9.11
CA ASP A 98 0.03 -5.25 8.48
C ASP A 98 0.70 -5.25 7.09
N TYR A 99 0.01 -4.74 6.08
CA TYR A 99 0.46 -4.73 4.69
C TYR A 99 0.74 -3.32 4.16
N ILE A 100 0.61 -2.30 5.00
CA ILE A 100 0.78 -0.90 4.58
C ILE A 100 2.26 -0.58 4.41
N GLY A 101 2.64 -0.15 3.21
CA GLY A 101 3.96 0.37 2.90
C GLY A 101 3.87 1.53 1.93
N GLN A 102 4.93 2.34 1.88
CA GLN A 102 5.03 3.45 0.93
C GLN A 102 5.38 2.96 -0.48
N LEU A 103 6.13 1.86 -0.57
CA LEU A 103 6.54 1.22 -1.81
C LEU A 103 6.04 -0.23 -1.82
N VAL A 104 4.86 -0.45 -2.39
CA VAL A 104 4.19 -1.76 -2.40
C VAL A 104 4.04 -2.32 -3.81
N SER A 105 4.32 -3.61 -3.95
CA SER A 105 4.27 -4.35 -5.21
C SER A 105 3.10 -5.32 -5.23
N TRP A 106 2.28 -5.31 -6.28
CA TRP A 106 1.17 -6.22 -6.46
C TRP A 106 1.21 -6.92 -7.82
N ARG A 107 0.82 -8.20 -7.81
CA ARG A 107 0.75 -9.02 -9.02
C ARG A 107 -0.59 -8.75 -9.69
N ARG A 108 -0.56 -8.43 -10.98
CA ARG A 108 -1.73 -7.96 -11.73
C ARG A 108 -2.88 -8.95 -11.66
N ASP A 109 -2.60 -10.22 -11.94
CA ASP A 109 -3.60 -11.28 -11.94
C ASP A 109 -4.22 -11.50 -10.54
N SER A 110 -3.45 -11.35 -9.47
CA SER A 110 -3.94 -11.41 -8.09
C SER A 110 -4.84 -10.22 -7.77
N VAL A 111 -4.55 -9.01 -8.27
CA VAL A 111 -5.48 -7.86 -8.11
C VAL A 111 -6.80 -8.12 -8.86
N VAL A 112 -6.74 -8.67 -10.07
CA VAL A 112 -7.94 -9.02 -10.85
C VAL A 112 -8.75 -10.10 -10.13
N GLY A 113 -8.12 -11.19 -9.69
CA GLY A 113 -8.76 -12.26 -8.94
C GLY A 113 -9.32 -11.79 -7.59
N MET A 114 -8.68 -10.81 -6.95
CA MET A 114 -9.19 -10.18 -5.73
C MET A 114 -10.52 -9.46 -6.00
N CYS A 115 -10.61 -8.69 -7.09
CA CYS A 115 -11.85 -8.05 -7.51
C CYS A 115 -12.95 -9.10 -7.76
N GLU A 116 -12.66 -10.14 -8.54
CA GLU A 116 -13.60 -11.22 -8.83
C GLU A 116 -14.08 -11.95 -7.56
N ARG A 117 -13.17 -12.18 -6.60
CA ARG A 117 -13.49 -12.77 -5.30
C ARG A 117 -14.48 -11.90 -4.52
N ILE A 118 -14.24 -10.59 -4.46
CA ILE A 118 -15.13 -9.65 -3.78
C ILE A 118 -16.51 -9.66 -4.44
N GLU A 119 -16.56 -9.64 -5.78
CA GLU A 119 -17.82 -9.66 -6.52
C GLU A 119 -18.62 -10.94 -6.28
N LYS A 120 -17.95 -12.08 -6.37
CA LYS A 120 -18.55 -13.39 -6.10
C LYS A 120 -19.06 -13.50 -4.66
N HIS A 121 -18.32 -12.99 -3.69
CA HIS A 121 -18.71 -13.08 -2.28
C HIS A 121 -19.87 -12.13 -1.93
N THR A 122 -19.82 -10.90 -2.43
CA THR A 122 -20.76 -9.84 -2.02
C THR A 122 -21.98 -9.71 -2.94
N GLY A 123 -21.93 -10.28 -4.15
CA GLY A 123 -22.95 -10.09 -5.18
C GLY A 123 -23.00 -8.67 -5.75
N GLN A 124 -22.01 -7.84 -5.46
CA GLN A 124 -21.91 -6.45 -5.91
C GLN A 124 -20.61 -6.26 -6.69
N HIS A 125 -20.61 -5.34 -7.67
CA HIS A 125 -19.36 -4.92 -8.31
C HIS A 125 -18.35 -4.45 -7.26
N TRP A 126 -17.07 -4.81 -7.41
CA TRP A 126 -16.08 -4.66 -6.34
C TRP A 126 -15.96 -3.22 -5.80
N VAL A 127 -16.06 -2.22 -6.68
CA VAL A 127 -16.07 -0.79 -6.28
C VAL A 127 -17.22 -0.47 -5.33
N ALA A 128 -18.41 -1.01 -5.58
CA ALA A 128 -19.59 -0.80 -4.74
C ALA A 128 -19.40 -1.47 -3.38
N ALA A 129 -18.94 -2.72 -3.38
CA ALA A 129 -18.65 -3.48 -2.16
C ALA A 129 -17.64 -2.74 -1.26
N ILE A 130 -16.48 -2.39 -1.80
CA ILE A 130 -15.42 -1.65 -1.06
C ILE A 130 -15.94 -0.27 -0.63
N GLY A 131 -16.60 0.46 -1.53
CA GLY A 131 -17.12 1.81 -1.24
C GLY A 131 -18.20 1.86 -0.16
N ASN A 132 -18.93 0.76 0.07
CA ASN A 132 -19.96 0.66 1.11
C ASN A 132 -19.37 0.40 2.52
N VAL A 133 -18.17 -0.15 2.59
CA VAL A 133 -17.42 -0.33 3.84
C VAL A 133 -16.87 1.01 4.35
N ARG A 134 -16.33 1.84 3.43
CA ARG A 134 -15.73 3.17 3.67
C ARG A 134 -14.46 3.18 4.53
N ARG A 135 -14.33 2.32 5.53
CA ARG A 135 -13.11 2.17 6.34
C ARG A 135 -12.30 1.00 5.79
N PHE A 136 -11.53 1.26 4.75
CA PHE A 136 -10.72 0.25 4.08
C PHE A 136 -9.33 0.79 3.75
N SER A 137 -8.43 -0.15 3.47
CA SER A 137 -7.15 0.10 2.85
C SER A 137 -6.95 -0.97 1.78
N GLU A 138 -6.53 -0.54 0.61
CA GLU A 138 -6.25 -1.39 -0.54
C GLU A 138 -5.11 -2.38 -0.24
N CYS A 139 -4.13 -1.98 0.58
CA CYS A 139 -3.04 -2.84 1.00
C CYS A 139 -3.54 -3.99 1.88
N PHE A 140 -4.44 -3.72 2.82
CA PHE A 140 -5.06 -4.77 3.64
C PHE A 140 -5.90 -5.72 2.80
N ILE A 141 -6.73 -5.22 1.87
CA ILE A 141 -7.54 -6.10 1.01
C ILE A 141 -6.63 -7.00 0.16
N TYR A 142 -5.56 -6.44 -0.43
CA TYR A 142 -4.62 -7.21 -1.23
C TYR A 142 -3.88 -8.26 -0.40
N GLY A 143 -3.30 -7.88 0.74
CA GLY A 143 -2.55 -8.77 1.62
C GLY A 143 -3.40 -9.93 2.15
N HIS A 144 -4.61 -9.64 2.62
CA HIS A 144 -5.56 -10.68 3.05
C HIS A 144 -5.97 -11.60 1.89
N TYR A 145 -6.15 -11.07 0.68
CA TYR A 145 -6.46 -11.91 -0.47
C TYR A 145 -5.31 -12.88 -0.78
N VAL A 146 -4.07 -12.40 -0.79
CA VAL A 146 -2.91 -13.26 -1.03
C VAL A 146 -2.75 -14.30 0.08
N ASP A 147 -2.81 -13.90 1.35
CA ASP A 147 -2.51 -14.82 2.46
C ASP A 147 -3.66 -15.77 2.79
N ASP A 148 -4.91 -15.30 2.79
CA ASP A 148 -6.05 -16.11 3.25
C ASP A 148 -6.84 -16.76 2.12
N VAL A 149 -6.77 -16.24 0.88
CA VAL A 149 -7.53 -16.80 -0.26
C VAL A 149 -6.62 -17.52 -1.25
N LEU A 150 -5.45 -16.96 -1.56
CA LEU A 150 -4.46 -17.61 -2.44
C LEU A 150 -3.48 -18.49 -1.67
N GLU A 151 -3.45 -18.43 -0.34
CA GLU A 151 -2.50 -19.15 0.52
C GLU A 151 -1.03 -18.90 0.09
N GLY A 152 -0.72 -17.66 -0.31
CA GLY A 152 0.60 -17.23 -0.76
C GLY A 152 0.96 -17.58 -2.20
N ALA A 153 0.04 -18.17 -2.98
CA ALA A 153 0.33 -18.52 -4.38
C ALA A 153 0.77 -17.29 -5.20
N GLY A 154 1.83 -17.48 -6.01
CA GLY A 154 2.43 -16.42 -6.82
C GLY A 154 3.21 -15.37 -6.04
N HIS A 155 3.46 -15.59 -4.73
CA HIS A 155 4.12 -14.62 -3.87
C HIS A 155 5.22 -15.23 -3.00
N PHE A 156 6.18 -14.39 -2.63
CA PHE A 156 7.05 -14.61 -1.50
C PHE A 156 6.90 -13.46 -0.52
N HIS A 157 6.97 -13.77 0.77
CA HIS A 157 6.84 -12.81 1.84
C HIS A 157 8.15 -12.07 2.10
N ASP A 158 8.07 -10.76 2.30
CA ASP A 158 9.21 -9.93 2.67
C ASP A 158 8.82 -8.90 3.73
N THR A 159 9.65 -8.78 4.76
CA THR A 159 9.48 -7.84 5.87
C THR A 159 10.34 -6.59 5.74
N HIS A 160 11.20 -6.50 4.73
CA HIS A 160 12.08 -5.36 4.52
C HIS A 160 11.31 -4.20 3.88
N ASP A 161 11.09 -3.11 4.63
CA ASP A 161 10.46 -1.90 4.07
C ASP A 161 11.46 -1.15 3.19
N LEU A 162 11.26 -1.20 1.86
CA LEU A 162 12.16 -0.61 0.86
C LEU A 162 12.21 0.93 0.93
N CYS A 163 11.26 1.54 1.62
CA CYS A 163 11.17 2.99 1.76
C CYS A 163 11.28 3.39 3.22
N ARG A 164 12.30 4.19 3.57
CA ARG A 164 12.39 4.74 4.92
C ARG A 164 11.37 5.86 5.07
N MET A 165 10.46 5.73 6.03
CA MET A 165 9.41 6.70 6.32
C MET A 165 9.65 7.37 7.66
N GLN A 166 9.51 8.69 7.71
CA GLN A 166 9.45 9.44 8.97
C GLN A 166 8.51 10.63 8.85
N TRP A 167 7.61 10.77 9.82
CA TRP A 167 6.75 11.93 9.98
C TRP A 167 7.46 12.93 10.92
N PHE A 168 7.94 14.04 10.36
CA PHE A 168 8.64 15.05 11.14
C PHE A 168 7.65 16.11 11.64
N ALA A 169 7.64 16.34 12.95
CA ALA A 169 6.89 17.42 13.57
C ALA A 169 7.74 17.98 14.74
N PRO A 170 8.40 19.14 14.60
CA PRO A 170 8.42 20.07 13.45
C PRO A 170 9.18 19.53 12.23
N PRO A 171 9.18 20.22 11.06
CA PRO A 171 10.04 19.87 9.93
C PRO A 171 11.52 19.76 10.35
N PRO A 172 12.29 18.80 9.79
CA PRO A 172 13.68 18.63 10.17
C PRO A 172 14.53 19.76 9.59
N SER A 173 15.64 20.06 10.25
CA SER A 173 16.77 20.76 9.66
C SER A 173 17.37 19.97 8.50
N GLU A 174 18.16 20.63 7.65
CA GLU A 174 18.89 19.94 6.59
C GLU A 174 19.85 18.87 7.13
N GLU A 175 20.50 19.13 8.26
CA GLU A 175 21.42 18.17 8.89
C GLU A 175 20.67 16.92 9.35
N GLU A 176 19.55 17.08 10.06
CA GLU A 176 18.69 15.96 10.47
C GLU A 176 18.18 15.17 9.25
N PHE A 177 17.84 15.86 8.17
CA PHE A 177 17.38 15.20 6.95
C PHE A 177 18.50 14.44 6.24
N ARG A 178 19.74 14.95 6.23
CA ARG A 178 20.92 14.23 5.73
C ARG A 178 21.24 13.01 6.58
N THR A 179 21.15 13.13 7.90
CA THR A 179 21.32 11.99 8.83
C THR A 179 20.26 10.92 8.58
N PHE A 180 19.00 11.32 8.40
CA PHE A 180 17.92 10.40 8.06
C PHE A 180 18.20 9.58 6.77
N ILE A 181 18.79 10.21 5.76
CA ILE A 181 19.22 9.53 4.52
C ILE A 181 20.44 8.63 4.77
N ALA A 182 21.43 9.12 5.53
CA ALA A 182 22.65 8.37 5.82
C ALA A 182 22.39 7.11 6.65
N GLU A 183 21.36 7.11 7.49
CA GLU A 183 20.94 5.98 8.33
C GLU A 183 20.01 4.98 7.62
N MET A 184 19.79 5.14 6.31
CA MET A 184 19.02 4.17 5.55
C MET A 184 19.66 2.79 5.59
N GLU A 185 18.82 1.77 5.78
CA GLU A 185 19.25 0.39 5.71
C GLU A 185 19.82 0.06 4.32
N PRO A 186 20.72 -0.93 4.19
CA PRO A 186 21.34 -1.28 2.91
C PRO A 186 20.32 -1.59 1.81
N TYR A 187 19.21 -2.25 2.16
CA TYR A 187 18.13 -2.63 1.25
C TYR A 187 17.14 -1.49 0.95
N GLN A 188 17.15 -0.40 1.72
CA GLN A 188 16.26 0.74 1.48
C GLN A 188 16.78 1.54 0.28
N VAL A 189 15.88 1.82 -0.67
CA VAL A 189 16.21 2.51 -1.93
C VAL A 189 15.52 3.88 -2.05
N ALA A 190 14.49 4.10 -1.24
CA ALA A 190 13.70 5.31 -1.27
C ALA A 190 13.47 5.85 0.14
N ILE A 191 13.11 7.13 0.19
CA ILE A 191 12.60 7.81 1.36
C ILE A 191 11.22 8.38 1.07
N GLY A 192 10.35 8.41 2.07
CA GLY A 192 9.17 9.27 2.01
C GLY A 192 9.40 10.53 2.82
N MET A 193 9.05 11.65 2.23
CA MET A 193 9.23 12.98 2.79
C MET A 193 7.85 13.57 2.94
N GLN A 194 7.44 13.86 4.16
CA GLN A 194 6.12 14.44 4.40
C GLN A 194 5.87 15.66 3.49
N SER A 195 4.74 15.69 2.82
CA SER A 195 4.36 16.78 1.88
C SER A 195 4.24 18.19 2.51
N PHE A 196 4.45 18.34 3.82
CA PHE A 196 4.31 19.57 4.60
C PHE A 196 5.63 20.14 5.14
N LEU A 197 6.79 19.61 4.73
CA LEU A 197 8.10 20.09 5.22
C LEU A 197 8.45 21.53 4.77
N SER A 198 7.60 22.19 3.96
CA SER A 198 7.84 23.52 3.38
C SER A 198 9.15 23.63 2.56
N LEU A 199 9.79 22.50 2.25
CA LEU A 199 10.93 22.41 1.35
C LEU A 199 10.43 22.50 -0.09
N SER A 200 11.11 23.30 -0.91
CA SER A 200 10.85 23.29 -2.36
C SER A 200 11.38 21.98 -2.98
N VAL A 201 10.89 21.62 -4.17
CA VAL A 201 11.45 20.48 -4.93
C VAL A 201 12.94 20.67 -5.20
N ASN A 202 13.41 21.92 -5.35
CA ASN A 202 14.82 22.22 -5.53
C ASN A 202 15.63 21.98 -4.25
N ASP A 203 15.08 22.30 -3.08
CA ASP A 203 15.72 22.00 -1.80
C ASP A 203 15.85 20.49 -1.63
N ILE A 204 14.79 19.74 -1.92
CA ILE A 204 14.80 18.28 -1.88
C ILE A 204 15.91 17.73 -2.79
N ARG A 205 15.94 18.11 -4.07
CA ARG A 205 16.97 17.68 -5.03
C ARG A 205 18.38 17.96 -4.54
N ARG A 206 18.62 19.19 -4.06
CA ARG A 206 19.91 19.61 -3.49
C ARG A 206 20.30 18.78 -2.27
N ILE A 207 19.36 18.42 -1.39
CA ILE A 207 19.66 17.65 -0.19
C ILE A 207 19.95 16.19 -0.55
N ILE A 208 19.15 15.57 -1.43
CA ILE A 208 19.33 14.17 -1.85
C ILE A 208 20.45 13.97 -2.90
N GLY A 209 21.04 15.05 -3.42
CA GLY A 209 22.13 15.00 -4.38
C GLY A 209 21.71 14.61 -5.81
N ALA A 210 20.47 14.96 -6.19
CA ALA A 210 19.87 14.66 -7.51
C ALA A 210 19.78 15.89 -8.43
#